data_AF-A0A7K6BEB5-F1
#
_entry.id   AF-A0A7K6BEB5-F1
#
_cell.length_a   1.000
_cell.length_b   1.000
_cell.length_c   1.000
_cell.angle_alpha   90.00
_cell.angle_beta   90.00
_cell.angle_gamma   90.00
#
_symmetry.space_group_name_H-M   'P 1'
#
loop_
_entity.id
_entity.type
_entity.pdbx_description
1 polymer ?
#
loop_
_entity_poly.entity_id
_entity_poly.type
_entity_poly.pdbx_seq_one_letter_code
_entity_poly.pdbx_strand_id
1 'polypeptide(L)'
;GDTSVLVGLYGPAEARGSRELPDRAALEVLLRPKVGLPGVVDRSREQLLRQTCDAVLLGGLHPRTAITLVLQVLSDAGSLLSCCLNAACLGLLDAGLPLSSLFCGVTCALSPCGTIILDPTSRQEQEARAVLTFAIASLDRKVLAATTKGICSVEEMQQCLAAAQRAAGTIFRFYRDSVRRRYSK
;
A
#
# COMPACT_ATOMS: atom_id res chain seq x y z
N GLY A 1 -6.39 -14.46 -1.31
CA GLY A 1 -7.04 -14.27 -0.01
C GLY A 1 -8.42 -13.70 -0.23
N ASP A 2 -9.20 -13.57 0.84
CA ASP A 2 -10.61 -13.13 0.78
C ASP A 2 -10.77 -11.61 0.89
N THR A 3 -9.70 -10.90 1.27
CA THR A 3 -9.62 -9.44 1.21
C THR A 3 -9.49 -8.99 -0.23
N SER A 4 -10.39 -8.10 -0.67
CA SER A 4 -10.40 -7.55 -2.02
C SER A 4 -10.62 -6.05 -2.00
N VAL A 5 -9.77 -5.34 -2.73
CA VAL A 5 -9.78 -3.88 -2.88
C VAL A 5 -9.73 -3.58 -4.36
N LEU A 6 -10.65 -2.73 -4.81
CA LEU A 6 -10.65 -2.18 -6.16
C LEU A 6 -9.95 -0.82 -6.13
N VAL A 7 -9.08 -0.58 -7.11
CA VAL A 7 -8.43 0.73 -7.28
C VAL A 7 -8.90 1.36 -8.59
N GLY A 8 -9.19 2.64 -8.55
CA GLY A 8 -9.39 3.49 -9.72
C GLY A 8 -8.39 4.64 -9.66
N LEU A 9 -7.71 4.90 -10.78
CA LEU A 9 -6.79 6.02 -10.88
C LEU A 9 -7.28 6.99 -11.95
N TYR A 10 -7.27 8.28 -11.61
CA TYR A 10 -7.65 9.36 -12.50
C TYR A 10 -6.50 10.35 -12.59
N GLY A 11 -5.99 10.60 -13.78
CA GLY A 11 -4.94 11.57 -14.02
C GLY A 11 -3.90 11.05 -15.03
N PRO A 12 -2.91 11.88 -15.39
CA PRO A 12 -2.69 13.26 -14.94
C PRO A 12 -3.70 14.24 -15.57
N ALA A 13 -4.51 14.88 -14.73
CA ALA A 13 -5.53 15.85 -15.15
C ALA A 13 -5.19 17.26 -14.67
N GLU A 14 -5.89 18.29 -15.15
CA GLU A 14 -5.67 19.66 -14.71
C GLU A 14 -5.97 19.80 -13.21
N ALA A 15 -5.01 20.35 -12.46
CA ALA A 15 -5.21 20.59 -11.04
C ALA A 15 -6.16 21.77 -10.81
N ARG A 16 -7.03 21.66 -9.82
CA ARG A 16 -7.80 22.84 -9.37
C ARG A 16 -6.83 23.85 -8.75
N GLY A 17 -7.01 25.13 -9.04
CA GLY A 17 -6.07 26.18 -8.61
C GLY A 17 -5.76 26.24 -7.11
N SER A 18 -6.61 25.70 -6.22
CA SER A 18 -6.30 25.63 -4.78
C SER A 18 -5.35 24.49 -4.38
N ARG A 19 -5.18 23.49 -5.24
CA ARG A 19 -4.37 22.29 -5.02
C ARG A 19 -3.29 22.12 -6.07
N GLU A 20 -3.09 23.13 -6.90
CA GLU A 20 -2.07 23.15 -7.91
C GLU A 20 -0.69 23.28 -7.25
N LEU A 21 0.23 22.40 -7.65
CA LEU A 21 1.61 22.45 -7.22
C LEU A 21 2.46 22.79 -8.46
N PRO A 22 3.23 23.89 -8.43
CA PRO A 22 4.00 24.33 -9.59
C PRO A 22 5.12 23.35 -9.94
N ASP A 23 5.69 22.68 -8.93
CA ASP A 23 6.91 21.89 -9.07
C ASP A 23 6.64 20.38 -9.26
N ARG A 24 5.41 19.92 -8.99
CA ARG A 24 5.05 18.49 -9.00
C ARG A 24 3.56 18.24 -9.21
N ALA A 25 3.20 17.01 -9.55
CA ALA A 25 1.82 16.54 -9.54
C ALA A 25 1.24 16.52 -8.12
N ALA A 26 0.00 16.98 -7.97
CA ALA A 26 -0.76 16.87 -6.74
C ALA A 26 -1.40 15.47 -6.64
N LEU A 27 -0.96 14.66 -5.67
CA LEU A 27 -1.53 13.33 -5.43
C LEU A 27 -2.62 13.37 -4.34
N GLU A 28 -3.83 12.98 -4.70
CA GLU A 28 -4.95 12.76 -3.79
C GLU A 28 -5.25 11.27 -3.68
N VAL A 29 -5.39 10.78 -2.44
CA VAL A 29 -5.76 9.38 -2.16
C VAL A 29 -7.05 9.35 -1.36
N LEU A 30 -8.02 8.58 -1.84
CA LEU A 30 -9.33 8.41 -1.22
C LEU A 30 -9.56 6.93 -0.93
N LEU A 31 -9.74 6.56 0.34
CA LEU A 31 -10.06 5.22 0.79
C LEU A 31 -11.55 5.18 1.17
N ARG A 32 -12.30 4.35 0.46
CA ARG A 32 -13.72 4.15 0.69
C ARG A 32 -13.94 2.78 1.35
N PRO A 33 -14.45 2.74 2.60
CA PRO A 33 -14.78 1.47 3.23
C PRO A 33 -15.96 0.80 2.52
N LYS A 34 -16.15 -0.50 2.77
CA LYS A 34 -17.28 -1.27 2.24
C LYS A 34 -18.62 -0.76 2.76
N VAL A 35 -18.68 -0.41 4.05
CA VAL A 35 -19.89 -0.03 4.76
C VAL A 35 -19.64 1.28 5.50
N GLY A 36 -20.60 2.20 5.42
CA GLY A 36 -20.55 3.47 6.13
C GLY A 36 -19.72 4.56 5.45
N LEU A 37 -19.58 5.68 6.15
CA LEU A 37 -18.77 6.82 5.71
C LEU A 37 -17.32 6.66 6.19
N PRO A 38 -16.33 7.19 5.45
CA PRO A 38 -14.93 7.10 5.85
C PRO A 38 -14.69 7.81 7.20
N GLY A 39 -14.12 7.07 8.15
CA GLY A 39 -13.83 7.56 9.49
C GLY A 39 -12.40 8.11 9.65
N VAL A 40 -12.04 8.49 10.88
CA VAL A 40 -10.70 9.02 11.21
C VAL A 40 -9.60 8.00 10.96
N VAL A 41 -9.87 6.71 11.24
CA VAL A 41 -8.91 5.63 10.97
C VAL A 41 -8.63 5.51 9.49
N ASP A 42 -9.66 5.62 8.64
CA ASP A 42 -9.49 5.56 7.19
C ASP A 42 -8.73 6.78 6.68
N ARG A 43 -8.99 7.98 7.22
CA ARG A 43 -8.19 9.18 6.91
C ARG A 43 -6.70 9.00 7.27
N SER A 44 -6.39 8.38 8.39
CA SER A 44 -5.00 8.06 8.77
C SER A 44 -4.36 7.10 7.77
N ARG A 45 -5.09 6.07 7.32
CA ARG A 45 -4.63 5.13 6.29
C ARG A 45 -4.48 5.80 4.93
N GLU A 46 -5.39 6.67 4.52
CA GLU A 46 -5.28 7.50 3.31
C GLU A 46 -4.00 8.32 3.31
N GLN A 47 -3.69 8.96 4.45
CA GLN A 47 -2.47 9.75 4.57
C GLN A 47 -1.21 8.89 4.42
N LEU A 48 -1.18 7.70 5.03
CA LEU A 48 -0.08 6.76 4.89
C LEU A 48 0.10 6.30 3.44
N LEU A 49 -1.01 5.94 2.77
CA LEU A 49 -1.01 5.54 1.37
C LEU A 49 -0.53 6.67 0.46
N ARG A 50 -1.01 7.90 0.71
CA ARG A 50 -0.59 9.10 -0.01
C ARG A 50 0.90 9.35 0.14
N GLN A 51 1.43 9.30 1.37
CA GLN A 51 2.87 9.49 1.63
C GLN A 51 3.71 8.40 0.94
N THR A 52 3.25 7.15 0.98
CA THR A 52 3.95 6.02 0.35
C THR A 52 3.97 6.16 -1.17
N CYS A 53 2.84 6.55 -1.78
CA CYS A 53 2.74 6.76 -3.22
C CYS A 53 3.51 7.99 -3.68
N ASP A 54 3.46 9.11 -2.95
CA ASP A 54 4.20 10.35 -3.25
C ASP A 54 5.72 10.11 -3.19
N ALA A 55 6.19 9.23 -2.30
CA ALA A 55 7.61 8.87 -2.20
C ALA A 55 8.15 8.10 -3.42
N VAL A 56 7.28 7.36 -4.13
CA VAL A 56 7.69 6.58 -5.31
C VAL A 56 7.35 7.27 -6.63
N LEU A 57 6.32 8.11 -6.65
CA LEU A 57 5.84 8.80 -7.84
C LEU A 57 6.82 9.90 -8.25
N LEU A 58 7.22 9.91 -9.53
CA LEU A 58 8.04 10.97 -10.10
C LEU A 58 7.17 12.19 -10.46
N GLY A 59 6.58 12.82 -9.45
CA GLY A 59 5.63 13.93 -9.63
C GLY A 59 6.19 15.14 -10.37
N GLY A 60 7.51 15.34 -10.37
CA GLY A 60 8.17 16.43 -11.10
C GLY A 60 8.05 16.34 -12.62
N LEU A 61 7.68 15.18 -13.17
CA LEU A 61 7.44 15.02 -14.61
C LEU A 61 6.07 15.56 -15.06
N HIS A 62 5.18 15.86 -14.12
CA HIS A 62 3.83 16.35 -14.39
C HIS A 62 3.47 17.57 -13.51
N PRO A 63 4.14 18.72 -13.69
CA PRO A 63 3.85 19.94 -12.92
C PRO A 63 2.43 20.44 -13.19
N ARG A 64 1.78 21.04 -12.18
CA ARG A 64 0.41 21.59 -12.28
C ARG A 64 -0.68 20.58 -12.65
N THR A 65 -0.40 19.30 -12.50
CA THR A 65 -1.39 18.24 -12.70
C THR A 65 -1.89 17.67 -11.39
N ALA A 66 -3.07 17.05 -11.41
CA ALA A 66 -3.64 16.30 -10.30
C ALA A 66 -3.79 14.83 -10.69
N ILE A 67 -3.46 13.96 -9.73
CA ILE A 67 -3.63 12.52 -9.80
C ILE A 67 -4.49 12.12 -8.61
N THR A 68 -5.64 11.48 -8.88
CA THR A 68 -6.56 11.02 -7.85
C THR A 68 -6.60 9.50 -7.87
N LEU A 69 -6.19 8.90 -6.77
CA LEU A 69 -6.21 7.46 -6.54
C LEU A 69 -7.34 7.12 -5.57
N VAL A 70 -8.32 6.35 -6.05
CA VAL A 70 -9.50 5.94 -5.29
C VAL A 70 -9.41 4.45 -5.00
N LEU A 71 -9.37 4.07 -3.73
CA LEU A 71 -9.43 2.68 -3.27
C LEU A 71 -10.82 2.40 -2.71
N GLN A 72 -11.52 1.42 -3.27
CA GLN A 72 -12.78 0.92 -2.77
C GLN A 72 -12.58 -0.46 -2.15
N VAL A 73 -12.83 -0.59 -0.85
CA VAL A 73 -12.81 -1.88 -0.17
C VAL A 73 -14.08 -2.65 -0.53
N LEU A 74 -13.91 -3.86 -1.10
CA LEU A 74 -15.02 -4.75 -1.49
C LEU A 74 -15.25 -5.83 -0.41
N SER A 75 -14.15 -6.40 0.09
CA SER A 75 -14.14 -7.40 1.15
C SER A 75 -12.95 -7.18 2.05
N ASP A 76 -13.17 -7.23 3.36
CA ASP A 76 -12.13 -7.14 4.38
C ASP A 76 -12.11 -8.44 5.18
N ALA A 77 -11.08 -9.25 4.95
CA ALA A 77 -10.81 -10.50 5.66
C ALA A 77 -9.44 -10.48 6.35
N GLY A 78 -8.92 -9.29 6.64
CA GLY A 78 -7.63 -9.06 7.29
C GLY A 78 -6.59 -8.48 6.34
N SER A 79 -5.52 -7.93 6.93
CA SER A 79 -4.38 -7.35 6.24
C SER A 79 -4.75 -6.24 5.24
N LEU A 80 -5.85 -5.51 5.50
CA LEU A 80 -6.43 -4.52 4.57
C LEU A 80 -5.41 -3.51 4.03
N LEU A 81 -4.54 -2.98 4.90
CA LEU A 81 -3.53 -1.99 4.51
C LEU A 81 -2.52 -2.54 3.49
N SER A 82 -2.09 -3.79 3.64
CA SER A 82 -1.19 -4.43 2.69
C SER A 82 -1.86 -4.59 1.32
N CYS A 83 -3.13 -4.99 1.30
CA CYS A 83 -3.92 -5.13 0.09
C CYS A 83 -4.11 -3.76 -0.60
N CYS A 84 -4.42 -2.70 0.16
CA CYS A 84 -4.52 -1.33 -0.36
C CYS A 84 -3.21 -0.83 -0.97
N LEU A 85 -2.07 -1.04 -0.31
CA LEU A 85 -0.75 -0.69 -0.84
C LEU A 85 -0.47 -1.42 -2.15
N ASN A 86 -0.73 -2.72 -2.18
CA ASN A 86 -0.52 -3.55 -3.35
C ASN A 86 -1.43 -3.15 -4.53
N ALA A 87 -2.70 -2.86 -4.25
CA ALA A 87 -3.65 -2.36 -5.23
C ALA A 87 -3.21 -0.98 -5.77
N ALA A 88 -2.80 -0.06 -4.89
CA ALA A 88 -2.31 1.26 -5.28
C ALA A 88 -1.08 1.16 -6.20
N CYS A 89 -0.10 0.31 -5.87
CA CYS A 89 1.08 0.12 -6.72
C CYS A 89 0.71 -0.40 -8.11
N LEU A 90 -0.17 -1.40 -8.19
CA LEU A 90 -0.62 -1.94 -9.47
C LEU A 90 -1.47 -0.94 -10.26
N GLY A 91 -2.31 -0.14 -9.60
CA GLY A 91 -3.10 0.91 -10.24
C GLY A 91 -2.23 2.02 -10.82
N LEU A 92 -1.20 2.45 -10.09
CA LEU A 92 -0.21 3.41 -10.58
C LEU A 92 0.56 2.87 -11.78
N LEU A 93 0.94 1.59 -11.72
CA LEU A 93 1.64 0.91 -12.81
C LEU A 93 0.75 0.75 -14.06
N ASP A 94 -0.53 0.41 -13.88
CA ASP A 94 -1.47 0.24 -14.99
C ASP A 94 -1.82 1.57 -15.67
N ALA A 95 -1.88 2.65 -14.89
CA ALA A 95 -2.07 4.00 -15.42
C ALA A 95 -0.85 4.54 -16.18
N GLY A 96 0.29 3.82 -16.17
CA GLY A 96 1.50 4.22 -16.87
C GLY A 96 2.17 5.48 -16.27
N LEU A 97 1.89 5.79 -15.00
CA LEU A 97 2.52 6.93 -14.33
C LEU A 97 4.00 6.64 -14.09
N PRO A 98 4.88 7.66 -14.21
CA PRO A 98 6.31 7.45 -13.99
C PRO A 98 6.59 7.23 -12.51
N LEU A 99 7.08 6.03 -12.18
CA LEU A 99 7.47 5.63 -10.83
C LEU A 99 8.98 5.43 -10.77
N SER A 100 9.60 5.89 -9.68
CA SER A 100 11.02 5.61 -9.39
C SER A 100 11.24 4.13 -9.05
N SER A 101 10.28 3.50 -8.37
CA SER A 101 10.31 2.10 -7.98
C SER A 101 8.91 1.56 -7.73
N LEU A 102 8.74 0.24 -7.86
CA LEU A 102 7.55 -0.45 -7.38
C LEU A 102 7.62 -0.63 -5.87
N PHE A 103 6.47 -0.77 -5.21
CA PHE A 103 6.39 -1.06 -3.79
C PHE A 103 5.33 -2.13 -3.52
N CYS A 104 5.47 -2.84 -2.40
CA CYS A 104 4.46 -3.78 -1.94
C CYS A 104 4.24 -3.62 -0.43
N GLY A 105 2.99 -3.83 -0.01
CA GLY A 105 2.61 -3.96 1.38
C GLY A 105 2.63 -5.42 1.81
N VAL A 106 3.19 -5.70 2.99
CA VAL A 106 3.12 -7.01 3.67
C VAL A 106 2.70 -6.77 5.11
N THR A 107 1.73 -7.54 5.60
CA THR A 107 1.32 -7.52 7.00
C THR A 107 1.88 -8.74 7.73
N CYS A 108 2.38 -8.53 8.94
CA CYS A 108 2.86 -9.55 9.86
C CYS A 108 2.04 -9.47 11.15
N ALA A 109 1.51 -10.60 11.61
CA ALA A 109 0.94 -10.73 12.95
C ALA A 109 1.93 -11.46 13.86
N LEU A 110 2.10 -10.93 15.06
CA LEU A 110 2.81 -11.56 16.16
C LEU A 110 1.78 -12.25 17.07
N SER A 111 1.80 -13.58 17.08
CA SER A 111 1.00 -14.36 18.02
C SER A 111 1.49 -14.15 19.46
N PRO A 112 0.63 -14.36 20.48
CA PRO A 112 1.04 -14.29 21.89
C PRO A 112 2.20 -15.23 22.24
N CYS A 113 2.34 -16.33 21.50
CA CYS A 113 3.41 -17.32 21.66
C CYS A 113 4.76 -16.90 21.01
N GLY A 114 4.85 -15.71 20.41
CA GLY A 114 6.05 -15.22 19.72
C GLY A 114 6.21 -15.70 18.26
N THR A 115 5.24 -16.45 17.73
CA THR A 115 5.24 -16.89 16.33
C THR A 115 4.87 -15.73 15.39
N ILE A 116 5.63 -15.57 14.31
CA ILE A 116 5.36 -14.57 13.26
C ILE A 116 4.54 -15.22 12.15
N ILE A 117 3.39 -14.64 11.83
CA ILE A 117 2.51 -15.05 10.75
C ILE A 117 2.50 -13.96 9.69
N LEU A 118 2.81 -14.31 8.43
CA LEU A 118 2.72 -13.41 7.28
C LEU A 118 1.31 -13.46 6.68
N ASP A 119 0.80 -12.30 6.26
CA ASP A 119 -0.55 -12.10 5.72
C ASP A 119 -1.66 -12.74 6.59
N PRO A 120 -1.83 -12.27 7.84
CA PRO A 120 -2.83 -12.79 8.76
C PRO A 120 -4.27 -12.55 8.27
N THR A 121 -5.13 -13.50 8.61
CA THR A 121 -6.60 -13.39 8.50
C THR A 121 -7.18 -12.50 9.59
N SER A 122 -8.41 -12.00 9.44
CA SER A 122 -9.08 -11.19 10.47
C SER A 122 -9.09 -11.83 11.86
N ARG A 123 -9.23 -13.16 11.94
CA ARG A 123 -9.20 -13.88 13.22
C ARG A 123 -7.81 -13.82 13.86
N GLN A 124 -6.78 -14.09 13.06
CA GLN A 124 -5.39 -14.03 13.51
C GLN A 124 -4.98 -12.60 13.91
N GLU A 125 -5.48 -11.57 13.21
CA GLU A 125 -5.23 -10.17 13.60
C GLU A 125 -5.87 -9.80 14.95
N GLN A 126 -7.03 -10.36 15.28
CA GLN A 126 -7.71 -10.12 16.55
C GLN A 126 -7.04 -10.85 17.72
N GLU A 127 -6.54 -12.06 17.47
CA GLU A 127 -5.82 -12.87 18.47
C GLU A 127 -4.34 -12.46 18.63
N ALA A 128 -3.81 -11.71 17.66
CA ALA A 128 -2.43 -11.26 17.68
C ALA A 128 -2.17 -10.24 18.78
N ARG A 129 -0.99 -10.36 19.41
CA ARG A 129 -0.46 -9.38 20.36
C ARG A 129 -0.07 -8.08 19.65
N ALA A 130 0.46 -8.19 18.44
CA ALA A 130 0.83 -7.05 17.63
C ALA A 130 0.66 -7.35 16.14
N VAL A 131 0.29 -6.33 15.37
CA VAL A 131 0.15 -6.38 13.91
C VAL A 131 1.03 -5.29 13.33
N LEU A 132 1.97 -5.69 12.47
CA LEU A 132 2.88 -4.79 11.79
C LEU A 132 2.60 -4.84 10.29
N THR A 133 2.51 -3.69 9.65
CA THR A 133 2.37 -3.58 8.19
C THR A 133 3.54 -2.78 7.64
N PHE A 134 4.26 -3.35 6.68
CA PHE A 134 5.42 -2.74 6.05
C PHE A 134 5.14 -2.50 4.57
N ALA A 135 5.42 -1.28 4.10
CA ALA A 135 5.52 -0.96 2.69
C ALA A 135 7.00 -0.99 2.30
N ILE A 136 7.36 -1.88 1.38
CA ILE A 136 8.75 -2.15 0.98
C ILE A 136 8.92 -1.77 -0.50
N ALA A 137 10.00 -1.06 -0.83
CA ALA A 137 10.36 -0.72 -2.20
C ALA A 137 11.09 -1.89 -2.90
N SER A 138 10.91 -2.03 -4.21
CA SER A 138 11.42 -3.17 -4.99
C SER A 138 12.93 -3.11 -5.25
N LEU A 139 13.48 -1.93 -5.50
CA LEU A 139 14.89 -1.73 -5.86
C LEU A 139 15.82 -1.96 -4.66
N ASP A 140 15.65 -1.17 -3.60
CA ASP A 140 16.59 -1.17 -2.46
C ASP A 140 16.12 -2.03 -1.28
N ARG A 141 14.91 -2.65 -1.37
CA ARG A 141 14.23 -3.30 -0.24
C ARG A 141 14.10 -2.41 1.02
N LYS A 142 14.19 -1.10 0.81
CA LYS A 142 13.97 -0.07 1.84
C LYS A 142 12.51 -0.04 2.24
N VAL A 143 12.28 0.23 3.51
CA VAL A 143 10.93 0.44 4.05
C VAL A 143 10.50 1.87 3.75
N LEU A 144 9.41 2.03 3.02
CA LEU A 144 8.82 3.34 2.71
C LEU A 144 7.89 3.80 3.84
N ALA A 145 7.14 2.85 4.41
CA ALA A 145 6.21 3.09 5.50
C ALA A 145 6.13 1.85 6.38
N ALA A 146 5.96 2.07 7.68
CA ALA A 146 5.69 1.01 8.65
C ALA A 146 4.54 1.47 9.55
N THR A 147 3.62 0.57 9.85
CA THR A 147 2.56 0.80 10.83
C THR A 147 2.58 -0.34 11.81
N THR A 148 2.59 -0.02 13.09
CA THR A 148 2.60 -1.00 14.17
C THR A 148 1.37 -0.76 15.04
N LYS A 149 0.63 -1.82 15.30
CA LYS A 149 -0.48 -1.83 16.25
C LYS A 149 -0.19 -2.90 17.29
N GLY A 150 -0.29 -2.54 18.57
CA GLY A 150 0.03 -3.44 19.68
C GLY A 150 1.47 -3.29 20.17
N ILE A 151 1.93 -4.29 20.92
CA ILE A 151 3.19 -4.24 21.67
C ILE A 151 4.13 -5.29 21.12
N CYS A 152 5.26 -4.86 20.56
CA CYS A 152 6.32 -5.72 20.06
C CYS A 152 7.69 -5.26 20.57
N SER A 153 8.62 -6.21 20.75
CA SER A 153 10.02 -5.89 21.02
C SER A 153 10.74 -5.44 19.74
N VAL A 154 11.91 -4.81 19.91
CA VAL A 154 12.75 -4.39 18.77
C VAL A 154 13.24 -5.61 17.97
N GLU A 155 13.59 -6.69 18.65
CA GLU A 155 14.03 -7.94 18.03
C GLU A 155 12.91 -8.58 17.20
N GLU A 156 11.70 -8.66 17.75
CA GLU A 156 10.52 -9.17 17.05
C GLU A 156 10.20 -8.30 15.82
N MET A 157 10.29 -6.98 15.93
CA MET A 157 10.09 -6.07 14.81
C MET A 157 11.13 -6.29 13.70
N GLN A 158 12.40 -6.50 14.04
CA GLN A 158 13.46 -6.81 13.08
C GLN A 158 13.23 -8.15 12.39
N GLN A 159 12.81 -9.18 13.12
CA GLN A 159 12.47 -10.49 12.56
C GLN A 159 11.27 -10.39 11.60
N CYS A 160 10.21 -9.66 11.99
CA CYS A 160 9.06 -9.37 11.14
C CYS A 160 9.47 -8.63 9.86
N LEU A 161 10.35 -7.64 9.98
CA LEU A 161 10.85 -6.90 8.82
C LEU A 161 11.63 -7.83 7.86
N ALA A 162 12.52 -8.67 8.37
CA ALA A 162 13.27 -9.63 7.56
C ALA A 162 12.35 -10.66 6.89
N ALA A 163 11.28 -11.09 7.57
CA ALA A 163 10.25 -11.96 6.99
C ALA A 163 9.46 -11.23 5.89
N ALA A 164 9.05 -9.98 6.13
CA ALA A 164 8.34 -9.15 5.16
C ALA A 164 9.19 -8.87 3.91
N GLN A 165 10.49 -8.59 4.06
CA GLN A 165 11.40 -8.41 2.92
C GLN A 165 11.55 -9.68 2.06
N ARG A 166 11.55 -10.87 2.68
CA ARG A 166 11.54 -12.13 1.94
C ARG A 166 10.24 -12.33 1.18
N ALA A 167 9.10 -12.07 1.82
CA ALA A 167 7.77 -12.16 1.20
C ALA A 167 7.60 -11.15 0.04
N ALA A 168 8.06 -9.92 0.22
CA ALA A 168 8.07 -8.88 -0.80
C ALA A 168 8.75 -9.34 -2.09
N GLY A 169 9.85 -10.08 -1.99
CA GLY A 169 10.53 -10.66 -3.15
C GLY A 169 9.68 -11.64 -3.97
N THR A 170 8.72 -12.32 -3.35
CA THR A 170 7.74 -13.19 -4.03
C THR A 170 6.61 -12.36 -4.64
N ILE A 171 6.13 -11.33 -3.94
CA ILE A 171 5.08 -10.42 -4.43
C ILE A 171 5.57 -9.64 -5.66
N PHE A 172 6.81 -9.15 -5.66
CA PHE A 172 7.37 -8.47 -6.84
C PHE A 172 7.52 -9.38 -8.05
N ARG A 173 7.83 -10.67 -7.85
CA ARG A 173 7.81 -11.66 -8.92
C ARG A 173 6.40 -11.81 -9.48
N PHE A 174 5.40 -11.93 -8.60
CA PHE A 174 4.00 -11.99 -9.00
C PHE A 174 3.54 -10.75 -9.78
N TYR A 175 3.98 -9.55 -9.42
CA TYR A 175 3.68 -8.32 -10.19
C TYR A 175 4.23 -8.40 -11.60
N ARG A 176 5.50 -8.78 -11.75
CA ARG A 176 6.14 -8.91 -13.06
C ARG A 176 5.43 -9.93 -13.93
N ASP A 177 5.06 -11.08 -13.37
CA ASP A 177 4.37 -12.14 -14.10
C ASP A 177 2.96 -11.69 -14.51
N SER A 178 2.24 -10.99 -13.64
CA SER A 178 0.89 -10.47 -13.92
C SER A 178 0.88 -9.44 -15.04
N VAL A 179 1.84 -8.50 -14.99
CA VAL A 179 2.00 -7.46 -16.03
C VAL A 179 2.39 -8.12 -17.36
N ARG A 180 3.36 -9.03 -17.36
CA ARG A 180 3.76 -9.76 -18.58
C ARG A 180 2.60 -10.49 -19.24
N ARG A 181 1.73 -11.16 -18.46
CA ARG A 181 0.55 -11.85 -18.97
C ARG A 181 -0.45 -10.91 -19.64
N ARG A 182 -0.62 -9.69 -19.12
CA ARG A 182 -1.52 -8.68 -19.69
C ARG A 182 -1.02 -8.12 -21.01
N TYR A 183 0.29 -7.92 -21.15
CA TYR A 183 0.93 -7.36 -22.35
C TYR A 183 1.39 -8.41 -23.38
N SER A 184 1.25 -9.71 -23.12
CA SER A 184 1.58 -10.77 -24.08
C SER A 184 0.41 -11.15 -25.00
N LYS A 185 -0.70 -10.41 -24.97
CA LYS A 185 -1.81 -10.52 -25.92
C LYS A 185 -1.81 -9.29 -26.82
#